data_AF-C8N7R6-F1
#
_entry.id   AF-C8N7R6-F1
#
_cell.length_a   1.000
_cell.length_b   1.000
_cell.length_c   1.000
_cell.angle_alpha   90.00
_cell.angle_beta   90.00
_cell.angle_gamma   90.00
#
_symmetry.space_group_name_H-M   'P 1'
#
loop_
_entity.id
_entity.type
_entity.pdbx_description
1 polymer ?
#
loop_
_entity_poly.entity_id
_entity_poly.type
_entity_poly.pdbx_seq_one_letter_code
_entity_poly.pdbx_strand_id
1 'polypeptide(L)'
;MKTRNWNSRIQPDKFRLLAGEASCSDYQQRPDGVHNIFCKHCGTHLYYYGDIAEMGGAFLAVRLNTLDDASTDELMSGTITCCDGLHNNWWQAPADIRAL
;
A
#
# COMPACT_ATOMS: atom_id res chain seq x y z
N MET A 1 9.08 12.63 -4.36
CA MET A 1 7.86 12.74 -5.20
C MET A 1 6.65 12.66 -4.27
N LYS A 2 5.71 13.60 -4.32
CA LYS A 2 4.50 13.56 -3.48
C LYS A 2 3.46 12.67 -4.18
N THR A 3 3.49 11.38 -3.90
CA THR A 3 2.54 10.39 -4.45
C THR A 3 1.43 10.11 -3.44
N ARG A 4 0.19 10.01 -3.94
CA ARG A 4 -0.96 9.62 -3.13
C ARG A 4 -0.81 8.16 -2.71
N ASN A 5 -0.73 7.87 -1.41
CA ASN A 5 -0.44 6.53 -0.91
C ASN A 5 -1.69 5.61 -0.78
N TRP A 6 -2.53 5.55 -1.82
CA TRP A 6 -3.74 4.73 -1.83
C TRP A 6 -3.40 3.25 -2.03
N ASN A 7 -3.91 2.39 -1.15
CA ASN A 7 -3.64 0.95 -1.18
C ASN A 7 -4.76 0.13 -0.57
N SER A 8 -4.81 -1.14 -0.96
CA SER A 8 -5.66 -2.15 -0.34
C SER A 8 -4.78 -3.14 0.42
N ARG A 9 -5.12 -3.39 1.69
CA ARG A 9 -4.43 -4.36 2.55
C ARG A 9 -5.05 -5.74 2.37
N ILE A 10 -4.20 -6.74 2.17
CA ILE A 10 -4.56 -8.14 2.04
C ILE A 10 -3.61 -9.03 2.86
N GLN A 11 -4.01 -10.27 3.10
CA GLN A 11 -3.11 -11.27 3.68
C GLN A 11 -2.05 -11.67 2.64
N PRO A 12 -0.80 -11.93 3.05
CA PRO A 12 0.28 -12.31 2.13
C PRO A 12 -0.03 -13.55 1.28
N ASP A 13 -0.80 -14.51 1.80
CA ASP A 13 -1.22 -15.73 1.10
C ASP A 13 -2.23 -15.47 -0.05
N LYS A 14 -2.84 -14.28 -0.09
CA LYS A 14 -3.75 -13.85 -1.16
C LYS A 14 -3.05 -13.11 -2.30
N PHE A 15 -1.74 -12.88 -2.19
CA PHE A 15 -0.97 -12.20 -3.22
C PHE A 15 0.01 -13.16 -3.89
N ARG A 16 0.13 -13.03 -5.21
CA ARG A 16 1.18 -13.71 -5.97
C ARG A 16 1.67 -12.81 -7.09
N LEU A 17 2.98 -12.54 -7.10
CA LEU A 17 3.63 -11.91 -8.24
C LEU A 17 3.71 -12.91 -9.40
N LEU A 18 3.08 -12.59 -10.53
CA LEU A 18 3.03 -13.49 -11.68
C LEU A 18 4.27 -13.35 -12.58
N ALA A 19 4.82 -12.14 -12.69
CA ALA A 19 5.95 -11.82 -13.56
C ALA A 19 6.66 -10.53 -13.10
N GLY A 20 7.84 -10.26 -13.67
CA GLY A 20 8.52 -8.97 -13.50
C GLY A 20 9.32 -8.80 -12.21
N GLU A 21 9.55 -9.88 -11.46
CA GLU A 21 10.36 -9.86 -10.23
C GLU A 21 11.76 -9.30 -10.47
N ALA A 22 12.42 -9.69 -11.57
CA ALA A 22 13.74 -9.18 -11.94
C ALA A 22 13.76 -7.65 -12.21
N SER A 23 12.59 -7.05 -12.47
CA SER A 23 12.42 -5.61 -12.69
C SER A 23 12.03 -4.86 -11.41
N CYS A 24 11.82 -5.59 -10.31
CA CYS A 24 11.49 -5.01 -9.01
C CYS A 24 12.75 -4.65 -8.23
N SER A 25 12.67 -3.54 -7.51
CA SER A 25 13.60 -3.17 -6.45
C SER A 25 12.87 -3.26 -5.11
N ASP A 26 13.59 -3.71 -4.09
CA ASP A 26 13.13 -3.74 -2.71
C ASP A 26 13.85 -2.65 -1.91
N TYR A 27 13.07 -1.81 -1.23
CA TYR A 27 13.58 -0.80 -0.33
C TYR A 27 12.93 -0.89 1.05
N GLN A 28 13.78 -1.07 2.07
CA GLN A 28 13.41 -0.99 3.49
C GLN A 28 14.21 0.12 4.17
N GLN A 29 13.54 0.92 5.00
CA GLN A 29 14.22 2.01 5.72
C GLN A 29 15.00 1.49 6.95
N ARG A 30 14.54 0.38 7.54
CA ARG A 30 15.12 -0.25 8.74
C ARG A 30 15.17 -1.78 8.50
N PRO A 31 16.07 -2.51 9.19
CA PRO A 31 16.19 -3.97 9.03
C PRO A 31 14.87 -4.73 9.18
N ASP A 32 14.02 -4.32 10.10
CA ASP A 32 12.70 -4.92 10.38
C ASP A 32 11.55 -4.00 9.91
N GLY A 33 11.82 -3.18 8.89
CA GLY A 33 10.87 -2.23 8.35
C GLY A 33 9.95 -2.85 7.30
N VAL A 34 8.98 -2.05 6.86
CA VAL A 34 8.14 -2.40 5.71
C VAL A 34 9.00 -2.35 4.43
N HIS A 35 8.94 -3.44 3.67
CA HIS A 35 9.54 -3.57 2.35
C HIS A 35 8.68 -2.84 1.33
N ASN A 36 9.28 -1.93 0.57
CA ASN A 36 8.62 -1.19 -0.49
C ASN A 36 9.08 -1.74 -1.84
N ILE A 37 8.19 -2.44 -2.53
CA ILE A 37 8.48 -2.98 -3.85
C ILE A 37 8.05 -2.00 -4.94
N PHE A 38 8.99 -1.64 -5.79
CA PHE A 38 8.75 -0.72 -6.91
C PHE A 38 9.49 -1.18 -8.17
N CYS A 39 8.97 -0.79 -9.34
CA CYS A 39 9.64 -1.05 -10.60
C CYS A 39 10.88 -0.17 -10.74
N LYS A 40 12.05 -0.79 -10.95
CA LYS A 40 13.33 -0.07 -11.09
C LYS A 40 13.45 0.73 -12.38
N HIS A 41 12.58 0.48 -13.36
CA HIS A 41 12.60 1.15 -14.67
C HIS A 41 11.70 2.38 -14.71
N CYS A 42 10.48 2.30 -14.16
CA CYS A 42 9.51 3.41 -14.21
C CYS A 42 9.27 4.09 -12.85
N GLY A 43 9.77 3.51 -11.75
CA GLY A 43 9.58 4.06 -10.40
C GLY A 43 8.19 3.84 -9.79
N THR A 44 7.29 3.14 -10.49
CA THR A 44 5.96 2.84 -9.97
C THR A 44 6.06 1.89 -8.79
N HIS A 45 5.50 2.30 -7.64
CA HIS A 45 5.34 1.44 -6.48
C HIS A 45 4.25 0.42 -6.77
N LEU A 46 4.50 -0.85 -6.45
CA LEU A 46 3.61 -1.98 -6.75
C LEU A 46 2.87 -2.46 -5.50
N TYR A 47 3.63 -2.81 -4.47
CA TYR A 47 3.09 -3.26 -3.20
C TYR A 47 4.14 -3.05 -2.10
N TYR A 48 3.68 -3.13 -0.86
CA TYR A 48 4.54 -3.17 0.31
C TYR A 48 4.11 -4.31 1.20
N TYR A 49 5.08 -4.89 1.91
CA TYR A 49 4.82 -5.97 2.83
C TYR A 49 5.71 -5.81 4.07
N GLY A 50 5.28 -6.40 5.17
CA GLY A 50 6.00 -6.36 6.42
C GLY A 50 5.25 -7.15 7.48
N ASP A 51 5.87 -7.26 8.65
CA ASP A 51 5.26 -7.88 9.81
C ASP A 51 5.23 -6.86 10.95
N ILE A 52 4.02 -6.44 11.31
CA ILE A 52 3.79 -5.48 12.40
C ILE A 52 2.76 -6.11 13.32
N ALA A 53 3.20 -6.55 14.50
CA ALA A 53 2.35 -7.22 15.49
C ALA A 53 1.12 -6.38 15.86
N GLU A 54 1.29 -5.06 16.02
CA GLU A 54 0.23 -4.09 16.33
C GLU A 54 -0.80 -3.94 15.21
N MET A 55 -0.47 -4.35 13.98
CA MET A 55 -1.36 -4.32 12.82
C MET A 55 -1.98 -5.69 12.50
N GLY A 56 -1.77 -6.70 13.36
CA GLY A 56 -2.27 -8.06 13.15
C GLY A 56 -1.27 -9.01 12.48
N GLY A 57 0.02 -8.65 12.48
CA GLY A 57 1.12 -9.49 11.99
C GLY A 57 1.49 -9.22 10.54
N ALA A 58 1.87 -10.29 9.83
CA ALA A 58 2.27 -10.23 8.43
C ALA A 58 1.15 -9.68 7.53
N PHE A 59 1.46 -8.62 6.79
CA PHE A 59 0.52 -7.98 5.87
C PHE A 59 1.19 -7.70 4.53
N LEU A 60 0.36 -7.59 3.50
CA LEU A 60 0.75 -7.05 2.21
C LEU A 60 -0.27 -5.99 1.81
N ALA A 61 0.17 -4.89 1.24
CA ALA A 61 -0.72 -3.88 0.72
C ALA A 61 -0.34 -3.50 -0.72
N VAL A 62 -1.32 -3.62 -1.61
CA VAL A 62 -1.19 -3.41 -3.04
C VAL A 62 -1.59 -1.99 -3.38
N ARG A 63 -0.83 -1.36 -4.26
CA ARG A 63 -1.08 0.00 -4.74
C ARG A 63 -2.30 0.00 -5.67
N LEU A 64 -3.28 0.88 -5.42
CA LEU A 64 -4.49 0.89 -6.24
C LEU A 64 -4.22 1.36 -7.69
N ASN A 65 -3.20 2.20 -7.89
CA ASN A 65 -2.84 2.71 -9.21
C ASN A 65 -2.19 1.67 -10.14
N THR A 66 -2.03 0.43 -9.67
CA THR A 66 -1.53 -0.70 -10.49
C THR A 66 -2.62 -1.73 -10.78
N LEU A 67 -3.87 -1.43 -10.42
CA LEU A 67 -5.03 -2.26 -10.73
C LEU A 67 -5.69 -1.70 -11.99
N ASP A 68 -5.46 -2.34 -13.13
CA ASP A 68 -6.00 -1.87 -14.41
C ASP A 68 -7.50 -2.19 -14.57
N ASP A 69 -7.97 -3.27 -13.93
CA ASP A 69 -9.35 -3.78 -14.04
C ASP A 69 -10.29 -3.26 -12.94
N ALA A 70 -9.80 -2.44 -12.00
CA ALA A 70 -10.61 -1.92 -10.91
C ALA A 70 -11.20 -0.55 -11.26
N SER A 71 -12.53 -0.46 -11.34
CA SER A 71 -13.20 0.83 -11.57
C SER A 71 -13.11 1.73 -10.33
N THR A 72 -13.13 3.05 -10.52
CA THR A 72 -13.17 4.00 -9.40
C THR A 72 -14.39 3.74 -8.49
N ASP A 73 -15.56 3.46 -9.07
CA ASP A 73 -16.77 3.20 -8.29
C ASP A 73 -16.64 1.94 -7.42
N GLU A 74 -16.02 0.89 -7.95
CA GLU A 74 -15.73 -0.34 -7.19
C GLU A 74 -14.77 -0.06 -6.03
N LEU A 75 -13.67 0.67 -6.29
CA LEU A 75 -12.71 1.04 -5.25
C LEU A 75 -13.33 1.94 -4.17
N MET A 76 -14.24 2.84 -4.54
CA MET A 76 -14.91 3.76 -3.62
C MET A 76 -16.10 3.13 -2.89
N SER A 77 -16.62 1.99 -3.37
CA SER A 77 -17.69 1.24 -2.69
C SER A 77 -17.23 0.59 -1.38
N GLY A 78 -15.93 0.35 -1.24
CA GLY A 78 -15.31 -0.21 -0.04
C GLY A 78 -15.18 0.79 1.10
N THR A 79 -14.82 0.28 2.29
CA THR A 79 -14.49 1.15 3.42
C THR A 79 -13.13 1.81 3.19
N ILE A 80 -13.12 3.14 3.08
CA ILE A 80 -11.89 3.92 2.97
C ILE A 80 -11.43 4.31 4.38
N THR A 81 -10.21 3.90 4.74
CA THR A 81 -9.56 4.27 6.00
C THR A 81 -8.43 5.24 5.73
N CYS A 82 -8.42 6.38 6.42
CA CYS A 82 -7.32 7.33 6.38
C CYS A 82 -6.31 7.01 7.47
N CYS A 83 -5.05 6.86 7.07
CA CYS A 83 -3.93 6.64 7.98
C CYS A 83 -3.10 7.92 8.10
N ASP A 84 -3.30 8.68 9.16
CA ASP A 84 -2.58 9.92 9.44
C ASP A 84 -1.42 9.67 10.43
N GLY A 85 -0.24 9.44 9.88
CA GLY A 85 0.97 9.28 10.66
C GLY A 85 1.50 10.57 11.32
N LEU A 86 1.07 11.75 10.85
CA LEU A 86 1.52 13.03 11.43
C LEU A 86 0.88 13.25 12.81
N HIS A 87 -0.41 12.93 12.95
CA HIS A 87 -1.15 13.06 14.20
C HIS A 87 -1.32 11.73 14.96
N ASN A 88 -0.62 10.68 14.53
CA ASN A 88 -0.75 9.31 15.07
C ASN A 88 -2.21 8.81 15.06
N ASN A 89 -2.98 9.21 14.06
CA ASN A 89 -4.39 8.88 13.90
C ASN A 89 -4.57 7.89 12.76
N TRP A 90 -4.62 6.60 13.11
CA TRP A 90 -4.63 5.51 12.13
C TRP A 90 -6.04 4.97 11.81
N TRP A 91 -7.03 5.33 12.62
CA TRP A 91 -8.33 4.65 12.65
C TRP A 91 -9.53 5.59 12.54
N GLN A 92 -9.33 6.90 12.73
CA GLN A 92 -10.44 7.85 12.65
C GLN A 92 -10.50 8.47 11.25
N ALA A 93 -11.73 8.82 10.84
CA ALA A 93 -11.93 9.60 9.63
C ALA A 93 -11.21 10.96 9.75
N PRO A 94 -10.61 11.44 8.65
CA PRO A 94 -9.98 12.75 8.66
C PRO A 94 -11.06 13.84 8.72
N ALA A 95 -10.78 14.93 9.44
CA ALA A 95 -11.71 16.05 9.56
C ALA A 95 -11.91 16.81 8.23
N ASP A 96 -10.93 16.76 7.33
CA ASP A 96 -11.00 17.33 5.97
C ASP A 96 -10.66 16.26 4.93
N ILE A 97 -11.66 15.87 4.14
CA ILE A 97 -11.54 14.84 3.10
C ILE A 97 -10.99 15.40 1.77
N ARG A 98 -10.84 16.72 1.61
CA ARG A 98 -10.34 17.31 0.35
C ARG A 98 -8.86 17.01 0.10
N ALA A 99 -8.13 16.63 1.16
CA ALA A 99 -6.73 16.25 1.08
C ALA A 99 -6.50 14.76 0.78
N LEU A 100 -7.57 13.94 0.78
CA LEU A 100 -7.52 12.51 0.41
C LEU A 100 -7.26 12.34 -1.08
#